data_AF-A0A962XCK0-F1
#
_entry.id   AF-A0A962XCK0-F1
#
_cell.length_a   1.000
_cell.length_b   1.000
_cell.length_c   1.000
_cell.angle_alpha   90.00
_cell.angle_beta   90.00
_cell.angle_gamma   90.00
#
_symmetry.space_group_name_H-M   'P 1'
#
loop_
_entity.id
_entity.type
_entity.pdbx_description
1 polymer ?
#
loop_
_entity_poly.entity_id
_entity_poly.type
_entity_poly.pdbx_seq_one_letter_code
_entity_poly.pdbx_strand_id
1 'polypeptide(L)'
;MRLKVYAYLFCLALPLPGTAAEPADARYAAVSALGALNGVALQCRYLDQVRRMKAAVVTNVPKERSFGLAFDEATNEAFMAFIRNGDVCPPHEALERKVGHAVDELVEAVSNQR
;
A
#
# COMPACT_ATOMS: atom_id res chain seq x y z
N MET A 1 54.32 39.33 -26.14
CA MET A 1 53.83 38.04 -25.61
C MET A 1 52.37 38.21 -25.22
N ARG A 2 51.46 37.45 -25.83
CA ARG A 2 50.01 37.55 -25.62
C ARG A 2 49.61 36.55 -24.54
N LEU A 3 49.20 37.01 -23.36
CA LEU A 3 48.63 36.15 -22.33
C LEU A 3 47.11 36.31 -22.35
N LYS A 4 46.41 35.39 -23.04
CA LYS A 4 44.95 35.29 -22.98
C LYS A 4 44.59 34.51 -21.72
N VAL A 5 44.17 35.20 -20.67
CA VAL A 5 43.57 34.58 -19.48
C VAL A 5 42.14 34.22 -19.86
N TYR A 6 41.95 32.97 -20.30
CA TYR A 6 40.61 32.41 -20.49
C TYR A 6 40.00 32.18 -19.11
N ALA A 7 39.04 33.03 -18.75
CA ALA A 7 38.14 32.80 -17.63
C ALA A 7 37.29 31.55 -17.96
N TYR A 8 37.81 30.38 -17.61
CA TYR A 8 37.06 29.14 -17.63
C TYR A 8 36.07 29.19 -16.47
N LEU A 9 34.86 29.70 -16.76
CA LEU A 9 33.71 29.57 -15.89
C LEU A 9 33.27 28.10 -15.96
N PHE A 10 33.90 27.26 -15.15
CA PHE A 10 33.52 25.87 -14.95
C PHE A 10 32.24 25.86 -14.11
N CYS A 11 31.10 26.04 -14.77
CA CYS A 11 29.79 25.87 -14.18
C CYS A 11 29.58 24.36 -13.94
N LEU A 12 29.89 23.92 -12.72
CA LEU A 12 29.58 22.59 -12.21
C LEU A 12 28.05 22.48 -12.09
N ALA A 13 27.39 22.13 -13.20
CA ALA A 13 25.99 21.73 -13.21
C ALA A 13 25.91 20.38 -12.50
N LEU A 14 25.70 20.41 -11.18
CA LEU A 14 25.39 19.23 -10.40
C LEU A 14 24.01 18.73 -10.87
N PRO A 15 23.89 17.52 -11.47
CA PRO A 15 22.58 16.97 -11.73
C PRO A 15 21.94 16.71 -10.38
N LEU A 16 20.87 17.46 -10.05
CA LEU A 16 19.96 17.07 -9.00
C LEU A 16 19.45 15.66 -9.36
N PRO A 17 19.56 14.65 -8.48
CA PRO A 17 18.85 13.41 -8.69
C PRO A 17 17.36 13.78 -8.72
N GLY A 18 16.77 13.80 -9.90
CA GLY A 18 15.33 13.78 -10.04
C GLY A 18 14.87 12.54 -9.30
N THR A 19 14.08 12.71 -8.24
CA THR A 19 13.36 11.61 -7.63
C THR A 19 12.38 11.13 -8.70
N ALA A 20 12.80 10.19 -9.53
CA ALA A 20 11.86 9.33 -10.23
C ALA A 20 10.98 8.77 -9.12
N ALA A 21 9.69 9.10 -9.14
CA ALA A 21 8.73 8.45 -8.27
C ALA A 21 8.85 6.97 -8.59
N GLU A 22 9.46 6.20 -7.69
CA GLU A 22 9.43 4.75 -7.75
C GLU A 22 7.96 4.37 -7.95
N PRO A 23 7.62 3.58 -8.99
CA PRO A 23 6.24 3.15 -9.18
C PRO A 23 5.77 2.57 -7.85
N ALA A 24 4.67 3.12 -7.32
CA ALA A 24 4.13 2.68 -6.04
C ALA A 24 4.03 1.16 -6.09
N ASP A 25 4.78 0.48 -5.21
CA ASP A 25 4.91 -0.96 -5.27
C ASP A 25 3.51 -1.57 -5.13
N ALA A 26 3.05 -2.22 -6.20
CA ALA A 26 1.70 -2.76 -6.31
C ALA A 26 1.37 -3.72 -5.15
N ARG A 27 2.39 -4.34 -4.55
CA ARG A 27 2.24 -5.18 -3.36
C ARG A 27 1.80 -4.36 -2.14
N TYR A 28 2.40 -3.19 -1.92
CA TYR A 28 1.99 -2.31 -0.81
C TYR A 28 0.57 -1.82 -1.01
N ALA A 29 0.22 -1.41 -2.24
CA ALA A 29 -1.12 -0.97 -2.56
C ALA A 29 -2.17 -2.06 -2.28
N ALA A 30 -1.90 -3.30 -2.72
CA ALA A 30 -2.79 -4.44 -2.48
C ALA A 30 -2.89 -4.80 -0.98
N VAL A 31 -1.79 -4.73 -0.24
CA VAL A 31 -1.79 -4.95 1.22
C VAL A 31 -2.60 -3.88 1.95
N SER A 32 -2.44 -2.61 1.60
CA SER A 32 -3.22 -1.51 2.18
C SER A 32 -4.71 -1.61 1.83
N ALA A 33 -5.06 -2.05 0.61
CA ALA A 33 -6.46 -2.29 0.23
C ALA A 33 -7.13 -3.37 1.11
N LEU A 34 -6.41 -4.48 1.37
CA LEU A 34 -6.88 -5.49 2.32
C LEU A 34 -6.96 -4.96 3.76
N GLY A 35 -6.00 -4.13 4.17
CA GLY A 35 -6.04 -3.44 5.46
C GLY A 35 -7.31 -2.59 5.61
N ALA A 36 -7.65 -1.79 4.60
CA ALA A 36 -8.84 -0.96 4.62
C ALA A 36 -10.13 -1.80 4.75
N LEU A 37 -10.26 -2.88 3.99
CA LEU A 37 -11.39 -3.82 4.12
C LEU A 37 -11.44 -4.49 5.50
N ASN A 38 -10.29 -4.79 6.09
CA ASN A 38 -10.19 -5.33 7.44
C ASN A 38 -10.67 -4.35 8.51
N GLY A 39 -10.40 -3.04 8.36
CA GLY A 39 -10.96 -2.00 9.22
C GLY A 39 -12.49 -1.99 9.21
N VAL A 40 -13.10 -2.10 8.03
CA VAL A 40 -14.56 -2.20 7.86
C VAL A 40 -15.09 -3.50 8.49
N ALA A 41 -14.44 -4.64 8.21
CA ALA A 41 -14.85 -5.93 8.75
C ALA A 41 -14.83 -5.96 10.29
N LEU A 42 -13.86 -5.29 10.92
CA LEU A 42 -13.76 -5.16 12.37
C LEU A 42 -14.94 -4.37 12.95
N GLN A 43 -15.32 -3.24 12.34
CA GLN A 43 -16.50 -2.48 12.77
C GLN A 43 -17.77 -3.32 12.70
N CYS A 44 -17.89 -4.10 11.62
CA CYS A 44 -19.04 -4.93 11.36
C CYS A 44 -19.03 -6.29 12.06
N ARG A 45 -17.97 -6.60 12.83
CA ARG A 45 -17.78 -7.87 13.54
C ARG A 45 -17.80 -9.11 12.63
N TYR A 46 -17.42 -8.94 11.37
CA TYR A 46 -17.29 -10.04 10.40
C TYR A 46 -15.94 -10.73 10.57
N LEU A 47 -15.78 -11.44 11.69
CA LEU A 47 -14.51 -12.00 12.14
C LEU A 47 -13.95 -13.10 11.23
N ASP A 48 -14.82 -13.78 10.48
CA ASP A 48 -14.44 -14.71 9.43
C ASP A 48 -13.65 -13.99 8.32
N GLN A 49 -14.12 -12.82 7.88
CA GLN A 49 -13.42 -12.02 6.86
C GLN A 49 -12.13 -11.40 7.40
N VAL A 50 -12.12 -10.94 8.66
CA VAL A 50 -10.89 -10.47 9.34
C VAL A 50 -9.81 -11.55 9.32
N ARG A 51 -10.16 -12.80 9.65
CA ARG A 51 -9.23 -13.94 9.64
C ARG A 51 -8.75 -14.25 8.22
N ARG A 52 -9.66 -14.24 7.24
CA ARG A 52 -9.33 -14.49 5.83
C ARG A 52 -8.30 -13.49 5.30
N MET A 53 -8.51 -12.19 5.52
CA MET A 53 -7.59 -11.15 5.05
C MET A 53 -6.22 -11.25 5.72
N LYS A 54 -6.17 -11.42 7.05
CA LYS A 54 -4.91 -11.61 7.78
C LYS A 54 -4.16 -12.85 7.30
N ALA A 55 -4.87 -13.96 7.08
CA ALA A 55 -4.27 -15.18 6.55
C ALA A 55 -3.71 -14.96 5.14
N ALA A 56 -4.41 -14.25 4.26
CA ALA A 56 -3.93 -13.95 2.91
C ALA A 56 -2.62 -13.14 2.94
N VAL A 57 -2.54 -12.10 3.78
CA VAL A 57 -1.32 -11.30 3.95
C VAL A 57 -0.18 -12.16 4.52
N VAL A 58 -0.45 -12.92 5.59
CA VAL A 58 0.56 -13.79 6.22
C VAL A 58 1.05 -14.88 5.26
N THR A 59 0.19 -15.46 4.44
CA THR A 59 0.61 -16.57 3.58
C THR A 59 1.38 -16.09 2.35
N ASN A 60 0.97 -14.97 1.75
CA ASN A 60 1.47 -14.60 0.42
C ASN A 60 2.56 -13.52 0.45
N VAL A 61 2.54 -12.61 1.41
CA VAL A 61 3.36 -11.39 1.38
C VAL A 61 4.75 -11.63 2.01
N PRO A 62 5.84 -11.01 1.49
CA PRO A 62 7.14 -11.06 2.13
C PRO A 62 7.11 -10.67 3.61
N LYS A 63 7.96 -11.31 4.42
CA LYS A 63 8.03 -11.09 5.88
C LYS A 63 8.79 -9.83 6.26
N GLU A 64 8.56 -8.76 5.53
CA GLU A 64 9.14 -7.44 5.79
C GLU A 64 8.18 -6.64 6.66
N ARG A 65 8.75 -5.91 7.64
CA ARG A 65 7.99 -5.10 8.60
C ARG A 65 7.06 -4.10 7.90
N SER A 66 7.55 -3.51 6.82
CA SER A 66 6.89 -2.46 6.06
C SER A 66 5.55 -2.90 5.46
N PHE A 67 5.41 -4.14 5.00
CA PHE A 67 4.10 -4.68 4.57
C PHE A 67 3.13 -4.84 5.75
N GLY A 68 3.61 -5.36 6.90
CA GLY A 68 2.79 -5.46 8.10
C GLY A 68 2.27 -4.10 8.56
N LEU A 69 3.15 -3.08 8.57
CA LEU A 69 2.76 -1.71 8.88
C LEU A 69 1.72 -1.16 7.90
N ALA A 70 1.89 -1.38 6.60
CA ALA A 70 0.94 -0.91 5.59
C ALA A 70 -0.47 -1.50 5.78
N PHE A 71 -0.57 -2.78 6.19
CA PHE A 71 -1.85 -3.42 6.50
C PHE A 71 -2.48 -2.85 7.77
N ASP A 72 -1.68 -2.70 8.84
CA ASP A 72 -2.15 -2.25 10.16
C ASP A 72 -2.57 -0.77 10.14
N GLU A 73 -1.81 0.09 9.47
CA GLU A 73 -2.12 1.51 9.31
C GLU A 73 -3.42 1.71 8.54
N ALA A 74 -3.57 1.04 7.38
CA ALA A 74 -4.79 1.10 6.59
C ALA A 74 -6.00 0.51 7.33
N THR A 75 -5.80 -0.55 8.12
CA THR A 75 -6.84 -1.10 9.01
C THR A 75 -7.31 -0.05 10.00
N ASN A 76 -6.39 0.57 10.72
CA ASN A 76 -6.71 1.54 11.75
C ASN A 76 -7.39 2.79 11.14
N GLU A 77 -6.87 3.28 10.02
CA GLU A 77 -7.46 4.42 9.31
C GLU A 77 -8.91 4.14 8.90
N ALA A 78 -9.17 3.02 8.23
CA ALA A 78 -10.50 2.65 7.78
C ALA A 78 -11.46 2.37 8.95
N PHE A 79 -11.00 1.71 10.01
CA PHE A 79 -11.79 1.49 11.22
C PHE A 79 -12.24 2.82 11.84
N MET A 80 -11.34 3.79 11.96
CA MET A 80 -11.66 5.10 12.53
C MET A 80 -12.50 5.95 11.58
N ALA A 81 -12.24 5.89 10.27
CA ALA A 81 -13.03 6.60 9.26
C ALA A 81 -14.49 6.14 9.26
N PHE A 82 -14.74 4.84 9.37
CA PHE A 82 -16.08 4.26 9.43
C PHE A 82 -16.92 4.87 10.59
N ILE A 83 -16.31 5.02 11.78
CA ILE A 83 -16.98 5.68 12.92
C ILE A 83 -17.24 7.16 12.63
N ARG A 84 -16.21 7.88 12.15
CA ARG A 84 -16.31 9.32 11.91
C ARG A 84 -17.38 9.66 10.87
N ASN A 85 -17.52 8.81 9.85
CA ASN A 85 -18.47 9.00 8.76
C ASN A 85 -19.88 8.52 9.13
N GLY A 86 -20.04 7.73 10.19
CA GLY A 86 -21.32 7.11 10.52
C GLY A 86 -21.75 6.07 9.47
N ASP A 87 -20.79 5.37 8.89
CA ASP A 87 -21.05 4.39 7.82
C ASP A 87 -21.88 3.21 8.35
N VAL A 88 -22.69 2.64 7.45
CA VAL A 88 -23.48 1.45 7.75
C VAL A 88 -22.74 0.22 7.26
N CYS A 89 -22.79 -0.85 8.05
CA CYS A 89 -22.18 -2.11 7.67
C CYS A 89 -22.75 -2.63 6.35
N PRO A 90 -21.90 -2.92 5.34
CA PRO A 90 -22.37 -3.53 4.12
C PRO A 90 -22.91 -4.93 4.42
N PRO A 91 -23.82 -5.48 3.59
CA PRO A 91 -24.20 -6.89 3.68
C PRO A 91 -22.96 -7.79 3.70
N HIS A 92 -23.01 -8.86 4.49
CA HIS A 92 -21.87 -9.75 4.69
C HIS A 92 -21.37 -10.31 3.35
N GLU A 93 -22.26 -10.79 2.48
CA GLU A 93 -21.85 -11.31 1.17
C GLU A 93 -21.24 -10.24 0.25
N ALA A 94 -21.63 -8.98 0.42
CA ALA A 94 -21.08 -7.88 -0.36
C ALA A 94 -19.64 -7.57 0.06
N LEU A 95 -19.34 -7.63 1.37
CA LEU A 95 -17.97 -7.51 1.85
C LEU A 95 -17.14 -8.73 1.47
N GLU A 96 -17.70 -9.94 1.59
CA GLU A 96 -17.01 -11.18 1.22
C GLU A 96 -16.54 -11.16 -0.24
N ARG A 97 -17.37 -10.69 -1.18
CA ARG A 97 -16.95 -10.53 -2.59
C ARG A 97 -15.80 -9.55 -2.74
N LYS A 98 -15.87 -8.39 -2.08
CA LYS A 98 -14.78 -7.38 -2.09
C LYS A 98 -13.48 -7.95 -1.54
N VAL A 99 -13.56 -8.70 -0.44
CA VAL A 99 -12.41 -9.38 0.17
C VAL A 99 -11.85 -10.43 -0.79
N GLY A 100 -12.70 -11.20 -1.47
CA GLY A 100 -12.28 -12.16 -2.49
C GLY A 100 -11.46 -11.50 -3.59
N HIS A 101 -12.00 -10.47 -4.23
CA HIS A 101 -11.30 -9.72 -5.27
C HIS A 101 -9.96 -9.13 -4.77
N ALA A 102 -9.94 -8.51 -3.60
CA ALA A 102 -8.71 -7.93 -3.06
C ALA A 102 -7.65 -8.98 -2.69
N VAL A 103 -8.05 -10.20 -2.31
CA VAL A 103 -7.13 -11.32 -2.10
C VAL A 103 -6.53 -11.79 -3.43
N ASP A 104 -7.35 -11.89 -4.48
CA ASP A 104 -6.87 -12.27 -5.81
C ASP A 104 -5.86 -11.23 -6.35
N GLU A 105 -6.17 -9.93 -6.21
CA GLU A 105 -5.27 -8.83 -6.57
C GLU A 105 -3.96 -8.87 -5.78
N LEU A 106 -4.00 -9.18 -4.47
CA LEU A 106 -2.80 -9.34 -3.66
C LEU A 106 -1.91 -10.47 -4.20
N VAL A 107 -2.50 -11.63 -4.49
CA VAL A 107 -1.76 -12.80 -4.97
C VAL A 107 -1.12 -12.50 -6.32
N GLU A 108 -1.84 -11.83 -7.22
CA GLU A 108 -1.29 -11.40 -8.52
C GLU A 108 -0.13 -10.41 -8.35
N ALA A 109 -0.33 -9.36 -7.54
CA ALA A 109 0.67 -8.33 -7.30
C ALA A 109 1.97 -8.88 -6.70
N VAL A 110 1.87 -9.88 -5.83
CA VAL A 110 3.04 -10.56 -5.25
C VAL A 110 3.69 -11.52 -6.25
N SER A 111 2.91 -12.23 -7.08
CA SER A 111 3.44 -13.21 -8.03
C SER A 111 4.19 -12.55 -9.19
N ASN A 112 3.76 -11.37 -9.63
CA ASN A 112 4.39 -10.63 -10.73
C ASN A 112 5.77 -10.03 -10.38
N GLN A 113 6.22 -10.14 -9.13
CA GLN A 113 7.52 -9.63 -8.68
C GLN A 113 8.48 -10.74 -8.20
N ARG A 114 8.18 -12.00 -8.54
CA ARG A 114 9.04 -13.16 -8.22
C ARG A 114 9.92 -13.55 -9.40
#